data_AF-A0A0N0TUM1-F1
#
_entry.id   AF-A0A0N0TUM1-F1
#
_cell.length_a   1.000
_cell.length_b   1.000
_cell.length_c   1.000
_cell.angle_alpha   90.00
_cell.angle_beta   90.00
_cell.angle_gamma   90.00
#
_symmetry.space_group_name_H-M   'P 1'
#
loop_
_entity.id
_entity.type
_entity.pdbx_description
1 polymer ?
#
loop_
_entity_poly.entity_id
_entity_poly.type
_entity_poly.pdbx_seq_one_letter_code
_entity_poly.pdbx_strand_id
1 'polypeptide(L)'
;MGRDSSPDFLQVNTGEYEWADVYFSTPTSITFTRFGGEGIMDLLAAVLERLDATLVVPGGPTVVRRDEDRAHVHPALRDEWPVVVARTGAGITAAIESA
;
A
#
# COMPACT_ATOMS: atom_id res chain seq x y z
N MET A 1 -28.49 11.22 -19.19
CA MET A 1 -27.18 10.69 -19.62
C MET A 1 -26.55 10.07 -18.38
N GLY A 2 -26.83 8.79 -18.13
CA GLY A 2 -26.32 8.09 -16.95
C GLY A 2 -24.83 7.85 -17.14
N ARG A 3 -24.00 8.39 -16.23
CA ARG A 3 -22.64 7.88 -16.09
C ARG A 3 -22.78 6.46 -15.55
N ASP A 4 -22.47 5.47 -16.38
CA ASP A 4 -22.07 4.17 -15.87
C ASP A 4 -20.89 4.42 -14.93
N SER A 5 -21.19 4.44 -13.63
CA SER A 5 -20.19 4.52 -12.58
C SER A 5 -19.70 3.09 -12.42
N SER A 6 -18.90 2.63 -13.39
CA SER A 6 -18.13 1.41 -13.18
C SER A 6 -17.37 1.61 -11.86
N PRO A 7 -17.45 0.68 -10.91
CA PRO A 7 -16.80 0.89 -9.63
C PRO A 7 -15.31 1.08 -9.89
N ASP A 8 -14.72 2.11 -9.28
CA ASP A 8 -13.28 2.35 -9.18
C ASP A 8 -12.65 1.20 -8.37
N PHE A 9 -12.68 0.01 -8.95
CA PHE A 9 -12.48 -1.28 -8.30
C PHE A 9 -11.74 -2.22 -9.24
N LEU A 10 -10.72 -2.87 -8.71
CA LEU A 10 -9.99 -3.95 -9.36
C LEU A 10 -9.88 -5.11 -8.38
N GLN A 11 -10.40 -6.27 -8.79
CA GLN A 11 -10.08 -7.51 -8.10
C GLN A 11 -8.79 -8.09 -8.67
N VAL A 12 -7.84 -8.36 -7.78
CA VAL A 12 -6.54 -8.92 -8.12
C VAL A 12 -6.49 -10.36 -7.59
N ASN A 13 -6.01 -11.27 -8.44
CA ASN A 13 -5.55 -12.59 -8.04
C ASN A 13 -4.06 -12.73 -8.36
N THR A 14 -3.26 -13.17 -7.40
CA THR A 14 -1.83 -13.46 -7.61
C THR A 14 -1.49 -14.93 -7.38
N GLY A 15 -2.44 -15.74 -6.90
CA GLY A 15 -2.24 -17.15 -6.59
C GLY A 15 -3.52 -17.84 -6.08
N GLU A 16 -3.39 -19.13 -5.76
CA GLU A 16 -4.48 -19.89 -5.17
C GLU A 16 -4.82 -19.32 -3.78
N TYR A 17 -6.09 -18.95 -3.57
CA TYR A 17 -6.59 -18.26 -2.36
C TYR A 17 -5.99 -16.87 -2.09
N GLU A 18 -5.22 -16.32 -3.03
CA GLU A 18 -4.57 -15.03 -2.89
C GLU A 18 -5.29 -13.97 -3.73
N TRP A 19 -6.16 -13.22 -3.05
CA TRP A 19 -7.05 -12.25 -3.68
C TRP A 19 -7.03 -10.94 -2.90
N ALA A 20 -7.01 -9.81 -3.61
CA ALA A 20 -7.20 -8.49 -3.01
C ALA A 20 -8.21 -7.69 -3.82
N ASP A 21 -9.08 -7.01 -3.08
CA ASP A 21 -9.95 -5.99 -3.65
C ASP A 21 -9.24 -4.64 -3.53
N VAL A 22 -9.07 -3.96 -4.66
CA VAL A 22 -8.38 -2.67 -4.78
C VAL A 22 -9.40 -1.61 -5.15
N TYR A 23 -9.50 -0.56 -4.35
CA TYR A 23 -10.41 0.56 -4.58
C TYR A 23 -9.64 1.85 -4.85
N PHE A 24 -10.02 2.59 -5.89
CA PHE A 24 -9.47 3.92 -6.20
C PHE A 24 -10.43 4.98 -5.67
N SER A 25 -10.33 5.29 -4.37
CA SER A 25 -11.32 6.10 -3.65
C SER A 25 -11.25 7.59 -4.01
N THR A 26 -10.06 8.08 -4.39
CA THR A 26 -9.80 9.43 -4.89
C THR A 26 -8.63 9.39 -5.88
N PRO A 27 -8.36 10.45 -6.66
CA PRO A 27 -7.21 10.48 -7.57
C PRO A 27 -5.84 10.25 -6.91
N THR A 28 -5.77 10.34 -5.59
CA THR A 28 -4.54 10.21 -4.80
C THR A 28 -4.60 9.09 -3.75
N SER A 29 -5.63 8.23 -3.78
CA SER A 29 -5.83 7.20 -2.76
C SER A 29 -6.18 5.86 -3.38
N ILE A 30 -5.41 4.84 -3.01
CA ILE A 30 -5.65 3.44 -3.35
C ILE A 30 -5.81 2.67 -2.04
N THR A 31 -6.89 1.90 -1.92
CA THR A 31 -7.18 1.07 -0.74
C THR A 31 -7.14 -0.40 -1.13
N PHE A 32 -6.37 -1.20 -0.39
CA PHE A 32 -6.35 -2.67 -0.47
C PHE A 32 -7.07 -3.23 0.76
N THR A 33 -8.09 -4.08 0.58
CA THR A 33 -8.86 -4.61 1.74
C THR A 33 -8.28 -5.87 2.35
N ARG A 34 -7.54 -6.66 1.56
CA ARG A 34 -6.86 -7.87 2.03
C ARG A 34 -5.36 -7.68 1.89
N PHE A 35 -4.71 -7.56 3.04
CA PHE A 35 -3.25 -7.62 3.17
C PHE A 35 -2.85 -9.06 3.47
N GLY A 36 -1.80 -9.55 2.82
CA GLY A 36 -1.27 -10.89 3.04
C GLY A 36 -1.24 -11.74 1.78
N GLY A 37 -0.35 -12.74 1.82
CA GLY A 37 0.07 -13.49 0.63
C GLY A 37 1.29 -12.82 -0.04
N GLU A 38 2.23 -13.64 -0.50
CA GLU A 38 3.49 -13.16 -1.08
C GLU A 38 3.26 -12.33 -2.36
N GLY A 39 2.38 -12.78 -3.25
CA GLY A 39 2.08 -12.13 -4.52
C GLY A 39 1.37 -10.79 -4.39
N ILE A 40 0.44 -10.65 -3.44
CA ILE A 40 -0.26 -9.38 -3.17
C ILE A 40 0.72 -8.37 -2.56
N MET A 41 1.61 -8.82 -1.69
CA MET A 41 2.61 -7.94 -1.09
C MET A 41 3.64 -7.49 -2.13
N ASP A 42 4.03 -8.37 -3.05
CA ASP A 42 4.89 -8.02 -4.18
C ASP A 42 4.20 -7.07 -5.17
N LEU A 43 2.91 -7.28 -5.45
CA LEU A 43 2.13 -6.32 -6.22
C LEU A 43 2.08 -4.96 -5.54
N LEU A 44 1.84 -4.92 -4.23
CA LEU A 44 1.83 -3.67 -3.47
C LEU A 44 3.18 -2.95 -3.56
N ALA A 45 4.29 -3.69 -3.45
CA ALA A 45 5.63 -3.14 -3.64
C ALA A 45 5.83 -2.55 -5.04
N ALA A 46 5.36 -3.24 -6.10
CA ALA A 46 5.43 -2.77 -7.47
C ALA A 46 4.56 -1.52 -7.72
N VAL A 47 3.37 -1.45 -7.11
CA VAL A 47 2.48 -0.29 -7.19
C VAL A 47 3.12 0.93 -6.53
N LEU A 48 3.67 0.77 -5.32
CA LEU A 48 4.36 1.85 -4.61
C LEU A 48 5.56 2.37 -5.40
N GLU A 49 6.31 1.48 -6.04
CA GLU A 49 7.42 1.85 -6.92
C GLU A 49 6.94 2.61 -8.16
N ARG A 50 5.89 2.12 -8.82
CA ARG A 50 5.42 2.70 -10.08
C ARG A 50 4.80 4.09 -9.92
N LEU A 51 4.20 4.33 -8.76
CA LEU A 51 3.52 5.57 -8.41
C LEU A 51 4.37 6.52 -7.56
N ASP A 52 5.57 6.11 -7.15
CA ASP A 52 6.41 6.84 -6.20
C ASP A 52 5.62 7.21 -4.92
N ALA A 53 4.89 6.22 -4.40
CA ALA A 53 3.92 6.40 -3.33
C ALA A 53 4.42 5.89 -1.97
N THR A 54 3.87 6.47 -0.91
CA THR A 54 4.05 6.03 0.49
C THR A 54 2.87 5.19 0.91
N LEU A 55 3.13 4.07 1.59
CA LEU A 55 2.08 3.23 2.18
C LEU A 55 1.84 3.65 3.63
N VAL A 56 0.62 4.01 3.95
CA VAL A 56 0.18 4.34 5.32
C VAL A 56 -0.68 3.18 5.81
N VAL A 57 -0.21 2.44 6.82
CA VAL A 57 -0.91 1.29 7.39
C VAL A 57 -1.65 1.72 8.65
N PRO A 58 -2.99 1.77 8.67
CA PRO A 58 -3.75 2.20 9.85
C PRO A 58 -3.36 1.45 11.13
N GLY A 59 -2.84 2.17 12.13
CA GLY A 59 -2.36 1.57 13.39
C GLY A 59 -1.05 0.80 13.28
N GLY A 60 -0.36 0.90 12.14
CA GLY A 60 0.94 0.28 11.86
C GLY A 60 1.94 1.32 11.31
N PRO A 61 3.04 0.87 10.68
CA PRO A 61 4.07 1.78 10.22
C PRO A 61 3.65 2.55 8.97
N THR A 62 4.28 3.70 8.76
CA THR A 62 4.33 4.34 7.45
C THR A 62 5.52 3.76 6.68
N VAL A 63 5.28 3.14 5.53
CA VAL A 63 6.31 2.47 4.72
C VAL A 63 6.67 3.34 3.52
N VAL A 64 7.96 3.66 3.40
CA VAL A 64 8.56 4.41 2.29
C VAL A 64 9.57 3.55 1.51
N ARG A 65 9.92 3.96 0.29
CA ARG A 65 10.79 3.18 -0.61
C ARG A 65 12.28 3.47 -0.40
N ARG A 66 12.61 4.70 -0.02
CA ARG A 66 13.99 5.15 0.19
C ARG A 66 14.12 5.93 1.48
N ASP A 67 15.33 6.00 2.03
CA ASP A 67 15.58 6.76 3.25
C ASP A 67 15.36 8.26 3.04
N GLU A 68 15.61 8.77 1.84
CA GLU A 68 15.36 10.18 1.53
C GLU A 68 13.86 10.54 1.60
N ASP A 69 12.97 9.58 1.30
CA ASP A 69 11.52 9.77 1.30
C ASP A 69 10.95 9.95 2.71
N ARG A 70 11.70 9.53 3.75
CA ARG A 70 11.33 9.80 5.15
C ARG A 70 11.13 11.28 5.40
N ALA A 71 11.90 12.14 4.73
CA ALA A 71 11.82 13.59 4.85
C ALA A 71 10.60 14.20 4.12
N HIS A 72 9.86 13.42 3.33
CA HIS A 72 8.67 13.86 2.59
C HIS A 72 7.34 13.39 3.22
N VAL A 73 7.37 12.41 4.13
CA VAL A 73 6.18 11.96 4.86
C VAL A 73 5.55 13.13 5.62
N HIS A 74 4.23 13.27 5.68
CA HIS A 74 3.64 14.38 6.44
C HIS A 74 4.06 14.31 7.93
N PRO A 75 4.49 15.42 8.58
CA PRO A 75 4.99 15.39 9.96
C PRO A 75 4.04 14.70 10.94
N ALA A 76 2.73 14.95 10.82
CA ALA A 76 1.72 14.31 11.65
C ALA A 76 1.77 12.77 11.59
N LEU A 77 2.07 12.17 10.44
CA LEU A 77 2.21 10.72 10.32
C LEU A 77 3.54 10.22 10.91
N ARG A 78 4.62 11.01 10.81
CA ARG A 78 5.93 10.65 11.39
C ARG A 78 5.92 10.69 12.90
N ASP A 79 5.18 11.63 13.48
CA ASP A 79 5.08 11.82 14.92
C ASP A 79 4.17 10.77 15.57
N GLU A 80 3.18 10.28 14.81
CA GLU A 80 2.24 9.27 15.30
C GLU A 80 2.79 7.85 15.13
N TRP A 81 3.31 7.51 13.94
CA TRP A 81 3.67 6.12 13.58
C TRP A 81 5.12 5.99 13.10
N PRO A 82 5.79 4.84 13.34
CA PRO A 82 7.15 4.63 12.88
C PRO A 82 7.24 4.66 11.35
N VAL A 83 8.28 5.32 10.83
CA VAL A 83 8.59 5.32 9.39
C VAL A 83 9.63 4.25 9.08
N VAL A 84 9.26 3.29 8.23
CA VAL A 84 10.09 2.13 7.86
C VAL A 84 10.38 2.17 6.36
N VAL A 85 11.58 1.74 5.96
CA VAL A 85 11.96 1.62 4.55
C VAL A 85 11.78 0.17 4.11
N ALA A 86 10.95 -0.07 3.10
CA ALA A 86 10.80 -1.39 2.49
C ALA A 86 10.65 -1.28 0.96
N ARG A 87 11.27 -2.22 0.24
CA ARG A 87 11.32 -2.22 -1.23
C ARG A 87 10.72 -3.47 -1.88
N THR A 88 10.40 -4.49 -1.10
CA THR A 88 9.88 -5.78 -1.58
C THR A 88 8.61 -6.11 -0.82
N GLY A 89 7.78 -7.00 -1.37
CA GLY A 89 6.59 -7.48 -0.67
C GLY A 89 6.95 -8.06 0.69
N ALA A 90 7.96 -8.94 0.74
CA ALA A 90 8.49 -9.50 1.98
C ALA A 90 8.95 -8.43 2.99
N GLY A 91 9.58 -7.34 2.53
CA GLY A 91 9.98 -6.24 3.39
C GLY A 91 8.79 -5.45 3.96
N ILE A 92 7.73 -5.27 3.16
CA ILE A 92 6.49 -4.64 3.62
C ILE A 92 5.79 -5.56 4.64
N THR A 93 5.72 -6.86 4.38
CA THR A 93 5.18 -7.85 5.32
C THR A 93 5.91 -7.79 6.65
N ALA A 94 7.25 -7.87 6.62
CA ALA A 94 8.06 -7.81 7.83
C ALA A 94 7.84 -6.50 8.61
N ALA A 95 7.72 -5.36 7.90
CA ALA A 95 7.46 -4.07 8.54
C ALA A 95 6.12 -4.06 9.28
N ILE A 96 5.06 -4.60 8.66
CA ILE A 96 3.72 -4.66 9.25
C ILE A 96 3.67 -5.63 10.43
N GLU A 97 4.29 -6.80 10.32
CA GLU A 97 4.29 -7.83 11.37
C GLU A 97 5.17 -7.46 12.58
N SER A 98 6.14 -6.58 12.40
CA SER A 98 7.05 -6.12 13.45
C SER A 98 6.54 -4.95 14.30
N ALA A 99 5.38 -4.38 13.92
CA ALA A 99 4.82 -3.16 14.50
C ALA A 99 3.87 -3.40 15.69
#